data_AF-A0A6J3S1K3-F1
#
_entry.id   AF-A0A6J3S1K3-F1
#
_cell.length_a   1.000
_cell.length_b   1.000
_cell.length_c   1.000
_cell.angle_alpha   90.00
_cell.angle_beta   90.00
_cell.angle_gamma   90.00
#
_symmetry.space_group_name_H-M   'P 1'
#
loop_
_entity.id
_entity.type
_entity.pdbx_description
1 polymer ?
#
loop_
_entity_poly.entity_id
_entity_poly.type
_entity_poly.pdbx_seq_one_letter_code
_entity_poly.pdbx_strand_id
1 'polypeptide(L)'
;METQRASLALGRWSLWLLLLGLVVPSASAQTLSYREAVLHAVDRLNERSSEANLYRLLELDPPPKADVDPDTPKPVSFTVKETVCPRTSQQPQENCDFKENGLVKQCVGTVTLDQVKGQMNITCEELQSVGRFRRLRHRIGRVLSKVGRIVGPLIRILG
;
A
#
# COMPACT_ATOMS: atom_id res chain seq x y z
N MET A 1 -44.41 27.34 40.20
CA MET A 1 -44.13 27.68 38.79
C MET A 1 -42.73 27.13 38.43
N GLU A 2 -42.49 25.83 38.66
CA GLU A 2 -41.14 25.24 38.51
C GLU A 2 -41.06 24.17 37.41
N THR A 3 -42.15 23.49 37.11
CA THR A 3 -42.18 22.39 36.13
C THR A 3 -41.86 22.84 34.71
N GLN A 4 -42.27 24.05 34.31
CA GLN A 4 -42.04 24.56 32.95
C GLN A 4 -40.57 24.95 32.69
N ARG A 5 -39.83 25.37 33.73
CA ARG A 5 -38.41 25.74 33.63
C ARG A 5 -37.51 24.50 33.48
N ALA A 6 -37.85 23.42 34.18
CA ALA A 6 -37.11 22.16 34.08
C ALA A 6 -37.23 21.54 32.67
N SER A 7 -38.41 21.60 32.06
CA SER A 7 -38.65 21.10 30.69
C SER A 7 -37.84 21.85 29.62
N LEU A 8 -37.74 23.17 29.75
CA LEU A 8 -36.95 24.02 28.84
C LEU A 8 -35.45 23.80 29.02
N ALA A 9 -35.00 23.57 30.26
CA ALA A 9 -33.60 23.25 30.56
C ALA A 9 -33.19 21.89 29.97
N LEU A 10 -33.98 20.82 30.16
CA LEU A 10 -33.67 19.50 29.59
C LEU A 10 -33.64 19.50 28.05
N GLY A 11 -34.59 20.19 27.41
CA GLY A 11 -34.63 20.30 25.94
C GLY A 11 -33.42 21.02 25.36
N ARG A 12 -32.89 22.04 26.06
CA ARG A 12 -31.70 22.78 25.65
C ARG A 12 -30.43 21.92 25.76
N TRP A 13 -30.30 21.13 26.82
CA TRP A 13 -29.17 20.21 26.99
C TRP A 13 -29.19 19.06 25.97
N SER A 14 -30.39 18.55 25.64
CA SER A 14 -30.58 17.56 24.57
C SER A 14 -30.14 18.09 23.20
N LEU A 15 -30.45 19.35 22.88
CA LEU A 15 -29.99 20.03 21.66
C LEU A 15 -28.46 20.15 21.59
N TRP A 16 -27.80 20.47 22.71
CA TRP A 16 -26.34 20.52 22.78
C TRP A 16 -25.70 19.13 22.61
N LEU A 17 -26.28 18.09 23.21
CA LEU A 17 -25.82 16.71 23.04
C LEU A 17 -26.02 16.20 21.61
N LEU A 18 -27.12 16.58 20.94
CA LEU A 18 -27.35 16.29 19.51
C LEU A 18 -26.34 17.01 18.60
N LEU A 19 -25.97 18.25 18.92
CA LEU A 19 -24.93 18.99 18.19
C LEU A 19 -23.52 18.39 18.37
N LEU A 20 -23.21 17.88 19.57
CA LEU A 20 -21.94 17.20 19.85
C LEU A 20 -21.82 15.82 19.17
N GLY A 21 -22.94 15.12 18.95
CA GLY A 21 -22.97 13.83 18.27
C GLY A 21 -22.71 13.89 16.75
N LEU A 22 -22.70 15.08 16.15
CA LEU A 22 -22.55 15.26 14.69
C LEU A 22 -21.10 15.47 14.23
N VAL A 23 -20.13 15.44 15.14
CA VAL A 23 -18.69 15.46 14.78
C VAL A 23 -18.19 14.03 14.68
N VAL A 24 -18.78 13.25 13.76
CA VAL A 24 -18.14 12.02 13.29
C VAL A 24 -17.18 12.45 12.18
N PRO A 25 -15.86 12.30 12.34
CA PRO A 25 -14.96 12.45 11.21
C PRO A 25 -15.43 11.49 10.12
N SER A 26 -15.91 12.04 9.01
CA SER A 26 -16.26 11.25 7.84
C SER A 26 -15.08 10.33 7.53
N ALA A 27 -15.33 9.02 7.45
CA ALA A 27 -14.34 8.03 7.05
C ALA A 27 -13.91 8.35 5.62
N SER A 28 -12.95 9.25 5.51
CA SER A 28 -12.40 9.70 4.24
C SER A 28 -11.64 8.51 3.70
N ALA A 29 -12.09 7.97 2.56
CA ALA A 29 -11.34 6.96 1.82
C ALA A 29 -10.01 7.60 1.40
N GLN A 30 -8.96 7.37 2.19
CA GLN A 30 -7.65 7.90 1.85
C GLN A 30 -7.09 7.04 0.72
N THR A 31 -6.95 7.63 -0.46
CA THR A 31 -6.34 6.99 -1.63
C THR A 31 -4.83 7.23 -1.60
N LEU A 32 -4.03 6.17 -1.57
CA LEU A 32 -2.58 6.25 -1.69
C LEU A 32 -2.15 6.50 -3.13
N SER A 33 -1.04 7.21 -3.30
CA SER A 33 -0.29 7.11 -4.54
C SER A 33 0.26 5.69 -4.74
N TYR A 34 0.58 5.33 -5.98
CA TYR A 34 1.18 4.03 -6.30
C TYR A 34 2.45 3.75 -5.48
N ARG A 35 3.30 4.76 -5.27
CA ARG A 35 4.53 4.61 -4.47
C ARG A 35 4.21 4.39 -2.99
N GLU A 36 3.29 5.16 -2.43
CA GLU A 36 2.89 5.00 -1.02
C GLU A 36 2.23 3.63 -0.78
N ALA A 37 1.41 3.15 -1.72
CA ALA A 37 0.84 1.81 -1.66
C ALA A 37 1.93 0.72 -1.64
N VAL A 38 3.00 0.89 -2.41
CA VAL A 38 4.16 -0.02 -2.38
C VAL A 38 4.92 0.09 -1.06
N LEU A 39 5.16 1.29 -0.53
CA LEU A 39 5.83 1.46 0.76
C LEU A 39 5.05 0.79 1.89
N HIS A 40 3.74 1.05 1.95
CA HIS A 40 2.85 0.40 2.91
C HIS A 40 2.87 -1.12 2.75
N ALA A 41 2.91 -1.63 1.51
CA ALA A 41 3.06 -3.06 1.28
C ALA A 41 4.40 -3.61 1.79
N VAL A 42 5.51 -2.86 1.66
CA VAL A 42 6.81 -3.23 2.25
C VAL A 42 6.75 -3.28 3.77
N ASP A 43 6.05 -2.34 4.42
CA ASP A 43 5.87 -2.36 5.88
C ASP A 43 5.13 -3.63 6.32
N ARG A 44 4.01 -3.94 5.66
CA ARG A 44 3.24 -5.16 5.93
C ARG A 44 4.03 -6.45 5.62
N LEU A 45 4.90 -6.44 4.61
CA LEU A 45 5.82 -7.54 4.31
C LEU A 45 6.80 -7.77 5.47
N ASN A 46 7.34 -6.69 6.06
CA ASN A 46 8.24 -6.78 7.21
C ASN A 46 7.53 -7.25 8.48
N GLU A 47 6.31 -6.77 8.72
CA GLU A 47 5.50 -7.19 9.88
C GLU A 47 5.24 -8.70 9.90
N ARG A 48 4.87 -9.27 8.75
CA ARG A 48 4.55 -10.70 8.61
C ARG A 48 5.79 -11.60 8.46
N SER A 49 6.97 -11.01 8.28
CA SER A 49 8.21 -11.73 8.05
C SER A 49 8.78 -12.32 9.34
N SER A 50 9.41 -13.49 9.23
CA SER A 50 10.20 -14.09 10.32
C SER A 50 11.70 -13.77 10.22
N GLU A 51 12.08 -12.89 9.30
CA GLU A 51 13.47 -12.49 9.07
C GLU A 51 14.02 -11.63 10.22
N ALA A 52 15.34 -11.64 10.37
CA ALA A 52 16.02 -10.93 11.46
C ALA A 52 15.99 -9.40 11.31
N ASN A 53 16.13 -8.90 10.07
CA ASN A 53 16.26 -7.49 9.76
C ASN A 53 15.09 -6.98 8.93
N LEU A 54 14.83 -5.67 9.00
CA LEU A 54 13.91 -5.00 8.09
C LEU A 54 14.46 -5.02 6.67
N TYR A 55 13.54 -5.09 5.71
CA TYR A 55 13.80 -4.85 4.30
C TYR A 55 13.27 -3.48 3.91
N ARG A 56 14.06 -2.74 3.13
CA ARG A 56 13.70 -1.43 2.59
C ARG A 56 13.55 -1.50 1.08
N LEU A 57 12.64 -0.70 0.54
CA LEU A 57 12.46 -0.56 -0.90
C LEU A 57 13.76 -0.06 -1.55
N LEU A 58 14.32 -0.87 -2.46
CA LEU A 58 15.55 -0.55 -3.21
C LEU A 58 15.24 0.09 -4.57
N GLU A 59 14.38 -0.55 -5.36
CA GLU A 59 13.95 -0.05 -6.68
C GLU A 59 12.48 -0.42 -6.89
N LEU A 60 11.72 0.48 -7.52
CA LEU A 60 10.32 0.28 -7.89
C LEU A 60 10.18 0.41 -9.41
N ASP A 61 9.58 -0.58 -10.06
CA ASP A 61 9.24 -0.48 -11.48
C ASP A 61 8.12 0.57 -11.70
N PRO A 62 8.12 1.28 -12.84
CA PRO A 62 7.16 2.33 -13.10
C PRO A 62 5.73 1.78 -13.10
N PRO A 63 4.75 2.59 -12.65
CA PRO A 63 3.35 2.19 -12.64
C PRO A 63 2.85 1.85 -14.05
N PRO A 64 1.84 0.98 -14.17
CA PRO A 64 1.16 0.75 -15.44
C PRO A 64 0.57 2.06 -15.96
N LYS A 65 0.61 2.27 -17.29
CA LYS A 65 0.18 3.51 -17.96
C LYS A 65 -1.33 3.79 -17.92
N ALA A 66 -2.12 2.87 -17.38
CA ALA A 66 -3.57 3.00 -17.36
C ALA A 66 -4.00 3.71 -16.08
N ASP A 67 -4.80 4.75 -16.23
CA ASP A 67 -5.53 5.38 -15.15
C ASP A 67 -6.68 4.44 -14.78
N VAL A 68 -6.54 3.75 -13.65
CA VAL A 68 -7.46 2.68 -13.24
C VAL A 68 -7.94 3.00 -11.83
N ASP A 69 -9.26 3.00 -11.68
CA ASP A 69 -10.03 2.95 -10.44
C ASP A 69 -9.22 2.53 -9.18
N PRO A 70 -9.18 3.34 -8.10
CA PRO A 70 -8.32 3.09 -6.94
C PRO A 70 -8.64 1.79 -6.18
N ASP A 71 -9.90 1.32 -6.24
CA ASP A 71 -10.33 0.05 -5.62
C ASP A 71 -9.84 -1.18 -6.42
N THR A 72 -9.49 -1.03 -7.69
CA THR A 72 -8.97 -2.12 -8.53
C THR A 72 -7.49 -2.44 -8.18
N PRO A 73 -7.14 -3.71 -7.88
CA PRO A 73 -5.76 -4.11 -7.60
C PRO A 73 -4.79 -3.73 -8.73
N LYS A 74 -3.70 -3.05 -8.37
CA LYS A 74 -2.65 -2.58 -9.28
C LYS A 74 -1.48 -3.54 -9.28
N PRO A 75 -1.00 -4.00 -10.44
CA PRO A 75 0.19 -4.83 -10.51
C PRO A 75 1.42 -4.03 -10.06
N VAL A 76 2.27 -4.66 -9.26
CA VAL A 76 3.51 -4.10 -8.73
C VAL A 76 4.68 -5.05 -8.98
N SER A 77 5.85 -4.45 -9.23
CA SER A 77 7.13 -5.14 -9.32
C SER A 77 8.19 -4.23 -8.72
N PHE A 78 8.88 -4.70 -7.69
CA PHE A 78 9.89 -3.92 -6.99
C PHE A 78 10.91 -4.84 -6.33
N THR A 79 12.09 -4.29 -6.05
CA THR A 79 13.11 -4.98 -5.27
C THR A 79 13.24 -4.36 -3.90
N VAL A 80 13.44 -5.20 -2.89
CA VAL A 80 13.78 -4.79 -1.53
C VAL A 80 15.17 -5.28 -1.16
N LYS A 81 15.86 -4.56 -0.28
CA LYS A 81 17.16 -4.95 0.23
C LYS A 81 17.17 -4.94 1.76
N GLU A 82 17.83 -5.92 2.34
CA GLU A 82 18.03 -6.06 3.78
C GLU A 82 18.76 -4.82 4.35
N THR A 83 18.29 -4.37 5.50
CA THR A 83 18.81 -3.20 6.23
C THR A 83 19.63 -3.62 7.44
N VAL A 84 20.28 -2.64 8.08
CA VAL A 84 20.97 -2.85 9.37
C VAL A 84 20.02 -2.86 10.56
N CYS A 85 18.78 -2.42 10.38
CA CYS A 85 17.79 -2.37 11.45
C CYS A 85 17.21 -3.76 11.72
N PRO A 86 17.09 -4.18 12.98
CA PRO A 86 16.36 -5.40 13.32
C PRO A 86 14.88 -5.24 12.98
N ARG A 87 14.20 -6.34 12.65
CA ARG A 87 12.76 -6.35 12.33
C ARG A 87 11.90 -5.80 13.47
N THR A 88 12.37 -5.87 14.72
CA THR A 88 11.70 -5.34 15.91
C THR A 88 11.83 -3.82 16.08
N SER A 89 12.55 -3.13 15.19
CA SER A 89 12.66 -1.68 15.21
C SER A 89 11.29 -1.02 15.04
N GLN A 90 11.02 0.04 15.81
CA GLN A 90 9.82 0.86 15.66
C GLN A 90 9.99 1.97 14.61
N GLN A 91 11.18 2.11 14.04
CA GLN A 91 11.45 3.13 13.03
C GLN A 91 10.92 2.69 11.66
N PRO A 92 10.44 3.64 10.83
CA PRO A 92 10.10 3.34 9.45
C PRO A 92 11.29 2.76 8.69
N GLN A 93 11.06 1.78 7.82
CA GLN A 93 12.13 1.16 7.02
C GLN A 93 12.90 2.18 6.16
N GLU A 94 12.28 3.32 5.79
CA GLU A 94 12.92 4.34 4.94
C GLU A 94 14.09 5.04 5.66
N ASN A 95 14.10 5.00 6.99
CA ASN A 95 15.15 5.59 7.82
C ASN A 95 16.27 4.59 8.15
N CYS A 96 16.12 3.33 7.72
CA CYS A 96 17.12 2.30 7.94
C CYS A 96 18.10 2.23 6.77
N ASP A 97 19.39 2.28 7.09
CA ASP A 97 20.44 2.12 6.11
C ASP A 97 20.48 0.70 5.57
N PHE A 98 20.80 0.56 4.29
CA PHE A 98 21.01 -0.74 3.69
C PHE A 98 22.22 -1.42 4.30
N LYS A 99 22.08 -2.71 4.58
CA LYS A 99 23.23 -3.55 4.94
C LYS A 99 24.10 -3.73 3.70
N GLU A 100 25.42 -3.57 3.85
CA GLU A 100 26.36 -3.56 2.72
C GLU A 100 26.19 -4.81 1.83
N ASN A 101 26.29 -5.99 2.43
CA ASN A 101 26.05 -7.29 1.81
C ASN A 101 24.63 -7.83 2.09
N GLY A 102 23.66 -6.93 2.26
CA GLY A 102 22.28 -7.29 2.53
C GLY A 102 21.65 -8.06 1.37
N LEU A 103 20.81 -9.04 1.69
CA LEU A 103 20.06 -9.81 0.71
C LEU A 103 19.13 -8.90 -0.10
N VAL A 104 19.04 -9.16 -1.41
CA VAL A 104 18.10 -8.47 -2.29
C VAL A 104 17.01 -9.46 -2.69
N LYS A 105 15.75 -9.04 -2.57
CA LYS A 105 14.59 -9.83 -2.99
C LYS A 105 13.79 -9.10 -4.07
N GLN A 106 13.33 -9.82 -5.07
CA GLN A 106 12.35 -9.33 -6.05
C GLN A 106 10.96 -9.66 -5.55
N CYS A 107 10.12 -8.65 -5.43
CA CYS A 107 8.72 -8.78 -5.06
C CYS A 107 7.85 -8.48 -6.28
N VAL A 108 6.85 -9.32 -6.51
CA VAL A 108 5.86 -9.16 -7.58
C VAL A 108 4.48 -9.49 -7.05
N GLY A 109 3.45 -8.80 -7.55
CA GLY A 109 2.10 -9.00 -7.06
C GLY A 109 1.14 -7.88 -7.40
N THR A 110 0.15 -7.68 -6.54
CA THR A 110 -0.84 -6.60 -6.66
C THR A 110 -1.05 -5.84 -5.33
N VAL A 111 -1.38 -4.55 -5.43
CA VAL A 111 -1.79 -3.68 -4.30
C VAL A 111 -3.02 -2.86 -4.68
N THR A 112 -3.95 -2.69 -3.75
CA THR A 112 -5.05 -1.71 -3.89
C THR A 112 -4.62 -0.35 -3.34
N LEU A 113 -5.05 0.75 -3.97
CA LEU A 113 -4.66 2.11 -3.55
C LEU A 113 -5.51 2.64 -2.39
N ASP A 114 -6.70 2.06 -2.18
CA ASP A 114 -7.54 2.34 -1.02
C ASP A 114 -6.89 1.79 0.27
N GLN A 115 -6.61 2.68 1.24
CA GLN A 115 -5.94 2.29 2.50
C GLN A 115 -6.82 1.43 3.41
N VAL A 116 -8.13 1.63 3.38
CA VAL A 116 -9.07 1.06 4.36
C VAL A 116 -9.44 -0.37 3.97
N LYS A 117 -9.63 -0.60 2.67
CA LYS A 117 -9.95 -1.89 2.07
C LYS A 117 -8.72 -2.59 1.48
N GLY A 118 -7.54 -2.01 1.65
CA GLY A 118 -6.31 -2.37 0.94
C GLY A 118 -5.94 -3.85 1.09
N GLN A 119 -6.25 -4.64 0.07
CA GLN A 119 -5.76 -6.00 -0.07
C GLN A 119 -4.44 -5.96 -0.85
N MET A 120 -3.48 -6.78 -0.43
CA MET A 120 -2.26 -7.01 -1.18
C MET A 120 -1.99 -8.50 -1.34
N ASN A 121 -1.52 -8.87 -2.52
CA ASN A 121 -1.06 -10.21 -2.82
C ASN A 121 0.31 -10.12 -3.47
N ILE A 122 1.36 -10.22 -2.65
CA ILE A 122 2.75 -10.05 -3.07
C ILE A 122 3.57 -11.24 -2.62
N THR A 123 4.36 -11.76 -3.55
CA THR A 123 5.36 -12.80 -3.34
C THR A 123 6.74 -12.22 -3.57
N CYS A 124 7.70 -12.56 -2.71
CA CYS A 124 9.07 -12.09 -2.78
C CYS A 124 10.05 -13.27 -2.85
N GLU A 125 11.00 -13.20 -3.78
CA GLU A 125 12.02 -14.23 -4.01
C GLU A 125 13.43 -13.63 -3.96
N GLU A 126 14.40 -14.35 -3.41
CA GLU A 126 15.80 -13.90 -3.33
C GLU A 126 16.47 -13.82 -4.71
N LEU A 127 17.12 -12.70 -4.98
CA LEU A 127 17.91 -12.48 -6.19
C LEU A 127 19.37 -12.85 -5.94
N GLN A 128 19.80 -14.02 -6.42
CA GLN A 128 21.17 -14.48 -6.24
C GLN A 128 22.25 -13.71 -7.04
N SER A 129 21.90 -12.71 -7.86
CA SER A 129 22.91 -11.90 -8.58
C SER A 129 22.37 -10.54 -9.06
N VAL A 130 22.77 -9.48 -8.35
CA VAL A 130 22.43 -8.07 -8.61
C VAL A 130 22.86 -7.61 -10.03
N GLY A 131 23.91 -8.22 -10.61
CA GLY A 131 24.52 -7.76 -11.88
C GLY A 131 23.90 -8.29 -13.18
N ARG A 132 23.28 -9.48 -13.18
CA ARG A 132 22.61 -10.03 -14.40
C ARG A 132 21.14 -9.64 -14.48
N PHE A 133 20.48 -9.44 -13.34
CA PHE A 133 19.03 -9.27 -13.27
C PHE A 133 18.52 -7.95 -13.86
N ARG A 134 19.26 -6.84 -13.68
CA ARG A 134 18.87 -5.53 -14.25
C ARG A 134 18.64 -5.59 -15.76
N ARG A 135 19.42 -6.41 -16.48
CA ARG A 135 19.26 -6.63 -17.93
C ARG A 135 18.08 -7.53 -18.29
N LEU A 136 17.82 -8.56 -17.49
CA LEU A 136 16.68 -9.48 -17.71
C LEU A 136 15.34 -8.78 -17.41
N ARG A 137 15.26 -8.00 -16.33
CA ARG A 137 14.08 -7.21 -15.92
C ARG A 137 13.63 -6.24 -17.01
N HIS A 138 14.57 -5.52 -17.63
CA HIS A 138 14.24 -4.60 -18.72
C HIS A 138 13.74 -5.30 -20.00
N ARG A 139 14.05 -6.59 -20.20
CA ARG A 139 13.46 -7.41 -21.27
C ARG A 139 12.04 -7.85 -20.92
N ILE A 140 11.81 -8.36 -19.71
CA ILE A 140 10.52 -8.90 -19.28
C ILE A 140 9.45 -7.81 -19.18
N GLY A 141 9.76 -6.63 -18.62
CA GLY A 141 8.82 -5.50 -18.55
C GLY A 141 8.34 -5.02 -19.93
N ARG A 142 9.19 -5.15 -20.97
CA ARG A 142 8.80 -4.86 -22.37
C ARG A 142 7.86 -5.90 -22.98
N VAL A 143 7.90 -7.15 -22.50
CA VAL A 143 7.02 -8.23 -22.98
C VAL A 143 5.67 -8.14 -22.27
N LEU A 144 5.65 -7.97 -20.95
CA LEU A 144 4.40 -7.81 -20.17
C LEU A 144 3.57 -6.60 -20.61
N SER A 145 4.23 -5.46 -20.90
CA SER A 145 3.57 -4.27 -21.45
C SER A 145 3.00 -4.45 -22.86
N LYS A 146 3.47 -5.44 -23.63
CA LYS A 146 2.90 -5.81 -24.93
C LYS A 146 1.70 -6.75 -24.79
N VAL A 147 1.75 -7.72 -23.86
CA VAL A 147 0.64 -8.65 -23.62
C VAL A 147 -0.59 -7.94 -23.06
N GLY A 148 -0.41 -6.97 -22.14
CA GLY A 148 -1.51 -6.15 -21.61
C GLY A 148 -2.28 -5.36 -22.68
N ARG A 149 -1.65 -5.02 -23.82
CA ARG A 149 -2.33 -4.35 -24.95
C ARG A 149 -3.20 -5.30 -25.79
N ILE A 150 -2.94 -6.61 -25.74
CA ILE A 150 -3.62 -7.61 -26.57
C ILE A 150 -4.85 -8.19 -25.85
N VAL A 151 -4.83 -8.29 -24.52
CA VAL A 151 -5.95 -8.85 -23.75
C VAL A 151 -7.01 -7.79 -23.38
N GLY A 152 -6.62 -6.52 -23.28
CA GLY A 152 -7.52 -5.40 -22.97
C GLY A 152 -8.76 -5.25 -23.89
N PRO A 153 -8.67 -5.50 -25.22
CA PRO A 153 -9.83 -5.42 -26.10
C PRO A 153 -10.82 -6.58 -26.00
N LEU A 154 -10.40 -7.78 -25.53
CA LEU A 154 -11.28 -8.96 -25.51
C LEU A 154 -12.29 -8.94 -24.36
N ILE A 155 -11.95 -8.32 -23.23
CA ILE A 155 -12.82 -8.25 -22.05
C ILE A 155 -13.99 -7.26 -22.26
N ARG A 156 -13.85 -6.29 -23.17
CA ARG A 156 -14.89 -5.31 -23.51
C ARG A 156 -16.00 -5.84 -24.43
N ILE A 157 -15.87 -7.06 -24.96
CA ILE A 157 -16.85 -7.63 -25.91
C ILE A 157 -17.85 -8.57 -25.20
N LEU A 158 -17.65 -8.88 -23.91
CA LEU A 158 -18.50 -9.81 -23.15
C LEU A 158 -19.22 -9.18 -21.94
N GLY A 159 -19.35 -7.86 -21.87
CA GLY A 159 -20.08 -7.13 -20.84
C GLY A 159 -20.91 -6.00 -21.41
#